data_AF-A0A1I1MCW0-F1
#
_entry.id   AF-A0A1I1MCW0-F1
#
_cell.length_a   1.000
_cell.length_b   1.000
_cell.length_c   1.000
_cell.angle_alpha   90.00
_cell.angle_beta   90.00
_cell.angle_gamma   90.00
#
_symmetry.space_group_name_H-M   'P 1'
#
loop_
_entity.id
_entity.type
_entity.pdbx_description
1 polymer ?
#
loop_
_entity_poly.entity_id
_entity_poly.type
_entity_poly.pdbx_seq_one_letter_code
_entity_poly.pdbx_strand_id
1 'polypeptide(L)'
;MTQHPQGTPHGIGHNNGPAMDAGRSWRVHAWRRAKANMSRAQLSPATARRHVARAKELGLSYRDYAAIQASSGRDVCGFLFSSNALDLAYGRHRVSQPTAETLTAIRDAARIALVHAPLTPAQVAEANEMLDRVHRAPQFLTTFPKMREALAEAQGRLPANGLVVVGTGLEREWLAAGRFGAFLDAKLYFGT
;
A
#
# COMPACT_ATOMS: atom_id res chain seq x y z
N MET A 1 -51.27 1.73 73.75
CA MET A 1 -50.00 0.98 73.66
C MET A 1 -49.63 0.83 72.19
N THR A 2 -48.87 1.83 71.72
CA THR A 2 -47.71 1.73 70.84
C THR A 2 -47.31 0.35 70.32
N GLN A 3 -47.18 0.20 68.99
CA GLN A 3 -45.87 0.09 68.31
C GLN A 3 -46.02 -0.05 66.77
N HIS A 4 -45.28 0.79 66.03
CA HIS A 4 -45.01 0.69 64.59
C HIS A 4 -44.01 -0.44 64.28
N PRO A 5 -44.10 -1.10 63.10
CA PRO A 5 -42.94 -1.63 62.39
C PRO A 5 -42.72 -0.82 61.09
N GLN A 6 -41.79 0.14 61.11
CA GLN A 6 -40.44 0.01 60.54
C GLN A 6 -40.42 -0.37 59.05
N GLY A 7 -40.27 0.65 58.21
CA GLY A 7 -40.06 0.52 56.77
C GLY A 7 -38.80 -0.29 56.47
N THR A 8 -38.88 -1.12 55.44
CA THR A 8 -37.75 -1.86 54.89
C THR A 8 -36.76 -0.87 54.29
N PRO A 9 -35.48 -0.84 54.72
CA PRO A 9 -34.48 -0.07 54.02
C PRO A 9 -34.23 -0.71 52.65
N HIS A 10 -34.64 -0.03 51.58
CA HIS A 10 -34.19 -0.35 50.23
C HIS A 10 -32.66 -0.28 50.23
N GLY A 11 -31.99 -1.42 50.12
CA GLY A 11 -30.53 -1.49 50.05
C GLY A 11 -30.01 -0.68 48.87
N ILE A 12 -29.41 0.47 49.16
CA ILE A 12 -28.54 1.19 48.22
C ILE A 12 -27.27 0.36 48.12
N GLY A 13 -27.12 -0.45 47.08
CA GLY A 13 -25.90 -1.23 46.90
C GLY A 13 -25.99 -2.46 46.01
N HIS A 14 -26.61 -2.36 44.83
CA HIS A 14 -26.35 -3.31 43.73
C HIS A 14 -26.21 -2.54 42.41
N ASN A 15 -25.29 -1.57 42.38
CA ASN A 15 -24.75 -1.12 41.12
C ASN A 15 -23.84 -2.26 40.63
N ASN A 16 -24.42 -3.16 39.83
CA ASN A 16 -23.67 -4.10 39.00
C ASN A 16 -22.65 -3.28 38.19
N GLY A 17 -21.45 -3.12 38.75
CA GLY A 17 -20.40 -2.32 38.16
C GLY A 17 -20.14 -2.76 36.72
N PRO A 18 -19.65 -1.85 35.86
CA PRO A 18 -19.47 -2.14 34.44
C PRO A 18 -18.75 -3.48 34.28
N ALA A 19 -19.35 -4.39 33.49
CA ALA A 19 -18.78 -5.70 33.25
C ALA A 19 -17.32 -5.53 32.81
N MET A 20 -16.39 -6.07 33.62
CA MET A 20 -14.94 -6.02 33.35
C MET A 20 -14.58 -6.59 31.98
N ASP A 21 -15.50 -7.35 31.39
CA ASP A 21 -15.46 -7.86 30.05
C ASP A 21 -16.58 -7.27 29.19
N ALA A 22 -16.40 -6.02 28.74
CA ALA A 22 -17.26 -5.33 27.77
C ALA A 22 -17.17 -6.01 26.37
N GLY A 23 -17.57 -7.28 26.29
CA GLY A 23 -17.54 -8.11 25.09
C GLY A 23 -16.14 -8.38 24.54
N ARG A 24 -15.07 -8.28 25.35
CA ARG A 24 -13.70 -8.60 24.92
C ARG A 24 -13.55 -10.11 24.72
N SER A 25 -14.06 -10.96 25.61
CA SER A 25 -14.03 -12.42 25.42
C SER A 25 -14.76 -12.85 24.16
N TRP A 26 -15.96 -12.29 23.92
CA TRP A 26 -16.73 -12.54 22.71
C TRP A 26 -15.99 -12.09 21.45
N ARG A 27 -15.39 -10.89 21.44
CA ARG A 27 -14.57 -10.41 20.31
C ARG A 27 -13.33 -11.27 20.07
N VAL A 28 -12.65 -11.71 21.12
CA VAL A 28 -11.49 -12.62 21.02
C VAL A 28 -11.92 -13.98 20.48
N HIS A 29 -13.03 -14.54 20.96
CA HIS A 29 -13.59 -15.79 20.47
C HIS A 29 -14.01 -15.69 19.00
N ALA A 30 -14.75 -14.64 18.62
CA ALA A 30 -15.15 -14.37 17.26
C ALA A 30 -13.93 -14.19 16.32
N TRP A 31 -12.90 -13.46 16.76
CA TRP A 31 -11.65 -13.30 16.00
C TRP A 31 -10.89 -14.62 15.84
N ARG A 32 -10.77 -15.43 16.90
CA ARG A 32 -10.11 -16.75 16.84
C ARG A 32 -10.85 -17.70 15.87
N ARG A 33 -12.19 -17.72 15.94
CA ARG A 33 -13.04 -18.50 15.02
C ARG A 33 -12.90 -18.03 13.57
N ALA A 34 -12.93 -16.72 13.34
CA ALA A 34 -12.68 -16.15 12.01
C ALA A 34 -11.29 -16.52 11.48
N LYS A 35 -10.25 -16.40 12.32
CA LYS A 35 -8.86 -16.74 11.97
C LYS A 35 -8.68 -18.24 11.66
N ALA A 36 -9.33 -19.12 12.41
CA ALA A 36 -9.33 -20.57 12.15
C ALA A 36 -10.09 -20.95 10.87
N ASN A 37 -11.11 -20.17 10.48
CA ASN A 37 -11.82 -20.38 9.23
C ASN A 37 -11.06 -19.82 8.02
N MET A 38 -10.27 -18.75 8.20
CA MET A 38 -9.42 -18.19 7.13
C MET A 38 -8.36 -19.20 6.64
N SER A 39 -7.78 -20.02 7.53
CA SER A 39 -6.81 -21.06 7.10
C SER A 39 -7.45 -22.21 6.32
N ARG A 40 -8.77 -22.42 6.44
CA ARG A 40 -9.53 -23.39 5.64
C ARG A 40 -10.04 -22.83 4.32
N ALA A 41 -10.08 -21.50 4.18
CA ALA A 41 -10.41 -20.82 2.95
C ALA A 41 -9.20 -20.87 2.00
N GLN A 42 -8.91 -22.05 1.46
CA GLN A 42 -7.99 -22.16 0.32
C GLN A 42 -8.52 -21.29 -0.82
N LEU A 43 -7.63 -20.54 -1.48
CA LEU A 43 -7.98 -19.75 -2.66
C LEU A 43 -8.65 -20.67 -3.68
N SER A 44 -9.87 -20.31 -4.10
CA SER A 44 -10.53 -21.07 -5.16
C SER A 44 -9.64 -21.06 -6.42
N PRO A 45 -9.61 -22.14 -7.23
CA PRO A 45 -8.84 -22.17 -8.46
C PRO A 45 -9.15 -21.01 -9.41
N ALA A 46 -10.41 -20.54 -9.43
CA ALA A 46 -10.81 -19.37 -10.20
C ALA A 46 -10.16 -18.07 -9.70
N THR A 47 -10.09 -17.88 -8.38
CA THR A 47 -9.40 -16.72 -7.77
C THR A 47 -7.91 -16.77 -8.05
N ALA A 48 -7.28 -17.95 -7.95
CA ALA A 48 -5.87 -18.11 -8.28
C ALA A 48 -5.59 -17.74 -9.75
N ARG A 49 -6.42 -18.21 -10.69
CA ARG A 49 -6.31 -17.82 -12.11
C ARG A 49 -6.44 -16.31 -12.32
N ARG A 50 -7.37 -15.65 -11.62
CA ARG A 50 -7.52 -14.18 -11.68
C ARG A 50 -6.30 -13.45 -11.15
N HIS A 51 -5.72 -13.92 -10.04
CA HIS A 51 -4.49 -13.32 -9.50
C HIS A 51 -3.29 -13.53 -10.42
N VAL A 52 -3.16 -14.68 -11.08
CA VAL A 52 -2.12 -14.91 -12.08
C VAL A 52 -2.28 -13.99 -13.28
N ALA A 53 -3.52 -13.86 -13.80
CA ALA A 53 -3.81 -12.94 -14.89
C ALA A 53 -3.49 -11.49 -14.51
N ARG A 54 -3.93 -11.07 -13.31
CA ARG A 54 -3.67 -9.72 -12.79
C ARG A 54 -2.19 -9.45 -12.58
N ALA A 55 -1.44 -10.41 -12.04
CA ALA A 55 0.01 -10.30 -11.90
C ALA A 55 0.68 -10.07 -13.27
N LYS A 56 0.26 -10.82 -14.29
CA LYS A 56 0.76 -10.65 -15.67
C LYS A 56 0.41 -9.27 -16.25
N GLU A 57 -0.79 -8.77 -16.04
CA GLU A 57 -1.21 -7.41 -16.45
C GLU A 57 -0.39 -6.30 -15.78
N LEU A 58 0.17 -6.56 -14.60
CA LEU A 58 0.97 -5.60 -13.84
C LEU A 58 2.48 -5.76 -14.08
N GLY A 59 2.90 -6.72 -14.90
CA GLY A 59 4.32 -7.06 -15.08
C GLY A 59 4.96 -7.67 -13.83
N LEU A 60 4.18 -8.35 -12.99
CA LEU A 60 4.63 -8.96 -11.73
C LEU A 60 4.68 -10.48 -11.83
N SER A 61 5.64 -11.07 -11.12
CA SER A 61 5.55 -12.48 -10.77
C SER A 61 4.32 -12.71 -9.87
N TYR A 62 3.68 -13.88 -9.98
CA TYR A 62 2.56 -14.22 -9.09
C TYR A 62 2.96 -14.17 -7.61
N ARG A 63 4.21 -14.54 -7.30
CA ARG A 63 4.75 -14.49 -5.94
C ARG A 63 4.76 -13.07 -5.39
N ASP A 64 5.29 -12.12 -6.16
CA ASP A 64 5.39 -10.73 -5.72
C ASP A 64 4.00 -10.10 -5.61
N TYR A 65 3.14 -10.32 -6.60
CA TYR A 65 1.76 -9.86 -6.55
C TYR A 65 1.02 -10.38 -5.31
N ALA A 66 1.10 -11.68 -5.02
CA ALA A 66 0.46 -12.28 -3.85
C ALA A 66 1.04 -11.74 -2.53
N ALA A 67 2.35 -11.50 -2.46
CA ALA A 67 2.99 -10.91 -1.29
C ALA A 67 2.52 -9.46 -1.05
N ILE A 68 2.43 -8.65 -2.10
CA ILE A 68 1.93 -7.28 -2.05
C ILE A 68 0.47 -7.25 -1.61
N GLN A 69 -0.37 -8.11 -2.18
CA GLN A 69 -1.79 -8.17 -1.82
C GLN A 69 -1.97 -8.59 -0.35
N ALA A 70 -1.15 -9.54 0.13
CA ALA A 70 -1.18 -9.99 1.51
C ALA A 70 -0.72 -8.91 2.51
N SER A 71 0.28 -8.09 2.16
CA SER A 71 0.80 -7.03 3.03
C SER A 71 -0.05 -5.76 3.01
N SER A 72 -0.53 -5.36 1.83
CA SER A 72 -1.24 -4.10 1.64
C SER A 72 -2.75 -4.18 1.90
N GLY A 73 -3.32 -5.39 1.81
CA GLY A 73 -4.76 -5.63 1.89
C GLY A 73 -5.56 -5.04 0.72
N ARG A 74 -4.90 -4.66 -0.39
CA ARG A 74 -5.53 -4.07 -1.57
C ARG A 74 -4.84 -4.57 -2.85
N ASP A 75 -5.57 -4.52 -3.96
CA ASP A 75 -4.96 -4.72 -5.29
C ASP A 75 -4.06 -3.53 -5.69
N VAL A 76 -3.08 -3.78 -6.54
CA VAL A 76 -2.19 -2.74 -7.07
C VAL A 76 -2.96 -1.86 -8.05
N CYS A 77 -3.01 -0.56 -7.75
CA CYS A 77 -3.66 0.46 -8.59
C CYS A 77 -2.67 1.42 -9.25
N GLY A 78 -1.38 1.30 -8.93
CA GLY A 78 -0.34 2.10 -9.56
C GLY A 78 1.05 1.83 -9.02
N PHE A 79 2.03 2.30 -9.77
CA PHE A 79 3.45 2.20 -9.50
C PHE A 79 4.05 3.60 -9.42
N LEU A 80 4.97 3.76 -8.47
CA LEU A 80 5.83 4.92 -8.30
C LEU A 80 7.25 4.49 -8.71
N PHE A 81 7.66 4.82 -9.93
CA PHE A 81 8.98 4.51 -10.47
C PHE A 81 9.95 5.65 -10.15
N SER A 82 11.05 5.38 -9.44
CA SER A 82 12.10 6.39 -9.28
C SER A 82 12.86 6.58 -10.60
N SER A 83 13.40 7.78 -10.83
CA SER A 83 14.29 7.99 -12.00
C SER A 83 15.49 7.04 -12.01
N ASN A 84 15.96 6.59 -10.84
CA ASN A 84 17.02 5.59 -10.74
C ASN A 84 16.54 4.20 -11.19
N ALA A 85 15.30 3.82 -10.84
CA ALA A 85 14.71 2.56 -11.30
C ALA A 85 14.50 2.52 -12.82
N LEU A 86 14.24 3.69 -13.41
CA LEU A 86 14.08 3.87 -14.86
C LEU A 86 15.42 4.07 -15.60
N ASP A 87 16.57 4.02 -14.88
CA ASP A 87 17.92 4.31 -15.39
C ASP A 87 18.04 5.67 -16.13
N LEU A 88 17.29 6.66 -15.65
CA LEU A 88 17.32 8.02 -16.17
C LEU A 88 18.45 8.81 -15.51
N ALA A 89 19.17 9.59 -16.31
CA ALA A 89 20.28 10.42 -15.85
C ALA A 89 20.39 11.69 -16.69
N TYR A 90 21.28 12.60 -16.31
CA TYR A 90 21.56 13.79 -17.13
C TYR A 90 21.93 13.40 -18.57
N GLY A 91 21.24 13.99 -19.56
CA GLY A 91 21.37 13.62 -20.98
C GLY A 91 20.69 12.31 -21.39
N ARG A 92 20.16 11.53 -20.44
CA ARG A 92 19.36 10.32 -20.66
C ARG A 92 17.96 10.49 -20.05
N HIS A 93 17.10 11.15 -20.81
CA HIS A 93 15.73 11.45 -20.39
C HIS A 93 14.72 10.38 -20.79
N ARG A 94 15.06 9.51 -21.74
CA ARG A 94 14.22 8.44 -22.26
C ARG A 94 14.64 7.09 -21.68
N VAL A 95 13.68 6.28 -21.27
CA VAL A 95 13.94 4.89 -20.84
C VAL A 95 14.42 4.03 -22.02
N SER A 96 15.08 2.91 -21.73
CA SER A 96 15.42 1.93 -22.77
C SER A 96 14.16 1.32 -23.41
N GLN A 97 14.30 0.81 -24.63
CA GLN A 97 13.19 0.17 -25.34
C GLN A 97 12.55 -1.00 -24.56
N PRO A 98 13.30 -1.92 -23.94
CA PRO A 98 12.70 -2.98 -23.12
C PRO A 98 11.90 -2.43 -21.93
N THR A 99 12.43 -1.41 -21.24
CA THR A 99 11.71 -0.76 -20.14
C THR A 99 10.43 -0.09 -20.62
N ALA A 100 10.45 0.58 -21.78
CA ALA A 100 9.28 1.18 -22.40
C ALA A 100 8.19 0.14 -22.71
N GLU A 101 8.57 -1.03 -23.21
CA GLU A 101 7.67 -2.14 -23.50
C GLU A 101 7.01 -2.67 -22.21
N THR A 102 7.79 -2.90 -21.16
CA THR A 102 7.26 -3.31 -19.85
C THR A 102 6.28 -2.28 -19.30
N LEU A 103 6.62 -0.98 -19.33
CA LEU A 103 5.72 0.09 -18.86
C LEU A 103 4.44 0.21 -19.70
N THR A 104 4.53 0.00 -21.01
CA THR A 104 3.37 0.06 -21.91
C THR A 104 2.44 -1.15 -21.72
N ALA A 105 2.99 -2.30 -21.34
CA ALA A 105 2.23 -3.52 -21.11
C ALA A 105 1.37 -3.48 -19.83
N ILE A 106 1.66 -2.59 -18.89
CA ILE A 106 0.91 -2.44 -17.63
C ILE A 106 -0.53 -2.03 -17.93
N ARG A 107 -1.51 -2.73 -17.34
CA ARG A 107 -2.95 -2.45 -17.49
C ARG A 107 -3.62 -2.10 -16.17
N ASP A 108 -4.60 -1.20 -16.23
CA ASP A 108 -5.44 -0.79 -15.09
C ASP A 108 -4.63 -0.41 -13.84
N ALA A 109 -3.47 0.23 -14.04
CA ALA A 109 -2.62 0.75 -12.98
C ALA A 109 -1.85 1.97 -13.48
N ALA A 110 -1.77 3.00 -12.64
CA ALA A 110 -1.05 4.23 -12.98
C ALA A 110 0.48 4.02 -13.00
N ARG A 111 1.18 4.65 -13.94
CA ARG A 111 2.64 4.65 -14.09
C ARG A 111 3.15 6.04 -13.76
N ILE A 112 3.56 6.24 -12.51
CA ILE A 112 3.94 7.54 -11.99
C ILE A 112 5.46 7.56 -11.84
N ALA A 113 6.13 8.51 -12.49
CA ALA A 113 7.57 8.69 -12.29
C ALA A 113 7.86 9.76 -11.23
N LEU A 114 8.82 9.46 -10.36
CA LEU A 114 9.38 10.38 -9.37
C LEU A 114 10.83 10.68 -9.74
N VAL A 115 11.06 11.93 -10.14
CA VAL A 115 12.30 12.34 -10.83
C VAL A 115 13.25 13.10 -9.91
N HIS A 116 14.47 12.56 -9.73
CA HIS A 116 15.55 13.21 -8.99
C HIS A 116 16.27 14.27 -9.83
N ALA A 117 17.02 15.17 -9.17
CA ALA A 117 17.80 16.21 -9.83
C ALA A 117 19.05 15.55 -10.45
N PRO A 118 19.60 16.10 -11.54
CA PRO A 118 19.24 17.37 -12.19
C PRO A 118 18.08 17.27 -13.20
N LEU A 119 17.42 16.11 -13.32
CA LEU A 119 16.30 15.95 -14.25
C LEU A 119 15.08 16.76 -13.82
N THR A 120 14.37 17.29 -14.81
CA THR A 120 13.08 17.96 -14.60
C THR A 120 11.93 17.02 -14.96
N PRO A 121 10.79 17.07 -14.24
CA PRO A 121 9.61 16.29 -14.61
C PRO A 121 9.13 16.52 -16.05
N ALA A 122 9.23 17.77 -16.54
CA ALA A 122 8.79 18.13 -17.89
C ALA A 122 9.59 17.38 -18.98
N GLN A 123 10.93 17.39 -18.88
CA GLN A 123 11.80 16.68 -19.83
C GLN A 123 11.55 15.17 -19.84
N VAL A 124 11.31 14.57 -18.66
CA VAL A 124 11.03 13.14 -18.54
C VAL A 124 9.63 12.82 -19.10
N ALA A 125 8.63 13.66 -18.86
CA ALA A 125 7.29 13.47 -19.41
C ALA A 125 7.29 13.55 -20.95
N GLU A 126 7.96 14.56 -21.52
CA GLU A 126 8.09 14.73 -22.97
C GLU A 126 8.81 13.54 -23.64
N ALA A 127 9.83 12.99 -22.97
CA ALA A 127 10.59 11.88 -23.51
C ALA A 127 9.89 10.51 -23.34
N ASN A 128 8.87 10.38 -22.48
CA ASN A 128 8.29 9.09 -22.08
C ASN A 128 6.77 9.17 -21.97
N GLU A 129 6.09 9.18 -23.11
CA GLU A 129 4.62 9.30 -23.22
C GLU A 129 3.84 8.16 -22.54
N MET A 130 4.48 7.02 -22.28
CA MET A 130 3.86 5.90 -21.58
C MET A 130 3.70 6.12 -20.07
N LEU A 131 4.31 7.18 -19.50
CA LEU A 131 4.14 7.54 -18.10
C LEU A 131 2.87 8.39 -17.96
N ASP A 132 1.96 7.98 -17.07
CA ASP A 132 0.69 8.68 -16.90
C ASP A 132 0.88 10.02 -16.15
N ARG A 133 1.86 10.07 -15.23
CA ARG A 133 2.21 11.26 -14.45
C ARG A 133 3.70 11.28 -14.12
N VAL A 134 4.28 12.48 -14.09
CA VAL A 134 5.69 12.68 -13.74
C VAL A 134 5.78 13.82 -12.75
N HIS A 135 6.38 13.54 -11.59
CA HIS A 135 6.52 14.48 -10.49
C HIS A 135 7.97 14.56 -10.01
N ARG A 136 8.23 15.58 -9.22
CA ARG A 136 9.52 15.75 -8.56
C ARG A 136 9.67 14.73 -7.44
N ALA A 137 10.79 13.99 -7.43
CA ALA A 137 11.11 13.09 -6.32
C ALA A 137 11.46 13.89 -5.05
N PRO A 138 11.13 13.36 -3.85
CA PRO A 138 11.70 13.83 -2.60
C PRO A 138 13.23 13.93 -2.69
N GLN A 139 13.79 15.04 -2.19
CA GLN A 139 15.25 15.19 -2.10
C GLN A 139 15.83 14.10 -1.19
N PHE A 140 17.03 13.63 -1.52
CA PHE A 140 17.78 12.74 -0.63
C PHE A 140 18.00 13.38 0.74
N LEU A 141 17.91 12.57 1.79
CA LEU A 141 18.14 12.99 3.18
C LEU A 141 17.22 14.13 3.66
N THR A 142 16.07 14.33 3.00
CA THR A 142 15.06 15.29 3.45
C THR A 142 14.30 14.76 4.67
N THR A 143 13.52 15.63 5.31
CA THR A 143 12.72 15.24 6.48
C THR A 143 11.47 14.47 6.05
N PHE A 144 10.99 13.56 6.90
CA PHE A 144 9.75 12.80 6.67
C PHE A 144 8.54 13.67 6.26
N PRO A 145 8.28 14.83 6.89
CA PRO A 145 7.20 15.73 6.47
C PRO A 145 7.33 16.22 5.02
N LYS A 146 8.52 16.66 4.61
CA LYS A 146 8.78 17.12 3.23
C LYS A 146 8.72 15.98 2.22
N MET A 147 9.20 14.80 2.62
CA MET A 147 9.09 13.59 1.80
C MET A 147 7.63 13.23 1.56
N ARG A 148 6.81 13.22 2.62
CA ARG A 148 5.38 12.93 2.54
C ARG A 148 4.63 13.95 1.67
N GLU A 149 4.99 15.23 1.72
CA GLU A 149 4.38 16.27 0.89
C GLU A 149 4.60 16.00 -0.61
N ALA A 150 5.85 15.78 -1.02
CA ALA A 150 6.18 15.44 -2.41
C ALA A 150 5.51 14.12 -2.86
N LEU A 151 5.47 13.11 -1.98
CA LEU A 151 4.81 11.84 -2.26
C LEU A 151 3.29 11.97 -2.35
N ALA A 152 2.66 12.85 -1.56
CA ALA A 152 1.22 13.09 -1.60
C ALA A 152 0.79 13.76 -2.90
N GLU A 153 1.60 14.69 -3.43
CA GLU A 153 1.38 15.29 -4.74
C GLU A 153 1.36 14.22 -5.85
N ALA A 154 2.36 13.34 -5.86
CA ALA A 154 2.44 12.26 -6.83
C ALA A 154 1.34 11.21 -6.66
N GLN A 155 0.99 10.87 -5.41
CA GLN A 155 -0.12 9.95 -5.11
C GLN A 155 -1.45 10.50 -5.65
N GLY A 156 -1.73 11.79 -5.45
CA GLY A 156 -3.02 12.40 -5.78
C GLY A 156 -4.17 11.72 -5.01
N ARG A 157 -5.20 11.26 -5.73
CA ARG A 157 -6.38 10.60 -5.15
C ARG A 157 -6.27 9.08 -5.02
N LEU A 158 -5.15 8.49 -5.46
CA LEU A 158 -4.97 7.05 -5.38
C LEU A 158 -4.82 6.59 -3.92
N PRO A 159 -5.33 5.40 -3.57
CA PRO A 159 -5.12 4.86 -2.24
C PRO A 159 -3.64 4.49 -2.04
N ALA A 160 -2.98 5.09 -1.04
CA ALA A 160 -1.56 4.89 -0.78
C ALA A 160 -1.18 3.40 -0.70
N ASN A 161 -1.95 2.59 0.04
CA ASN A 161 -1.68 1.16 0.17
C ASN A 161 -1.87 0.35 -1.12
N GLY A 162 -2.47 0.92 -2.16
CA GLY A 162 -2.53 0.32 -3.51
C GLY A 162 -1.39 0.75 -4.43
N LEU A 163 -0.46 1.60 -3.96
CA LEU A 163 0.70 2.04 -4.72
C LEU A 163 1.94 1.21 -4.36
N VAL A 164 2.73 0.87 -5.36
CA VAL A 164 3.98 0.12 -5.21
C VAL A 164 5.15 0.98 -5.66
N VAL A 165 6.17 1.13 -4.82
CA VAL A 165 7.40 1.85 -5.18
C VAL A 165 8.34 0.89 -5.90
N VAL A 166 8.85 1.28 -7.06
CA VAL A 166 9.92 0.57 -7.77
C VAL A 166 11.16 1.44 -7.74
N GLY A 167 12.23 0.94 -7.10
CA GLY A 167 13.43 1.73 -6.76
C GLY A 167 14.72 0.90 -6.73
N THR A 168 15.84 1.55 -6.42
CA THR A 168 17.16 0.90 -6.28
C THR A 168 17.61 0.72 -4.82
N GLY A 169 16.74 1.06 -3.88
CA GLY A 169 16.94 0.90 -2.44
C GLY A 169 17.02 2.23 -1.70
N LEU A 170 17.52 3.28 -2.36
CA LEU A 170 17.56 4.64 -1.82
C LEU A 170 16.16 5.19 -1.50
N GLU A 171 15.17 4.74 -2.28
CA GLU A 171 13.77 5.15 -2.15
C GLU A 171 12.97 4.30 -1.16
N ARG A 172 13.62 3.38 -0.43
CA ARG A 172 12.91 2.51 0.54
C ARG A 172 12.17 3.29 1.61
N GLU A 173 12.69 4.43 2.03
CA GLU A 173 12.03 5.29 3.04
C GLU A 173 10.69 5.86 2.54
N TRP A 174 10.49 5.95 1.22
CA TRP A 174 9.22 6.43 0.65
C TRP A 174 8.06 5.51 1.00
N LEU A 175 8.32 4.22 1.17
CA LEU A 175 7.32 3.24 1.60
C LEU A 175 6.70 3.65 2.95
N ALA A 176 7.55 4.01 3.92
CA ALA A 176 7.12 4.42 5.25
C ALA A 176 6.51 5.83 5.23
N ALA A 177 7.14 6.78 4.54
CA ALA A 177 6.68 8.17 4.50
C ALA A 177 5.33 8.34 3.78
N GLY A 178 5.14 7.64 2.66
CA GLY A 178 3.91 7.64 1.86
C GLY A 178 2.88 6.60 2.30
N ARG A 179 3.24 5.69 3.21
CA ARG A 179 2.39 4.55 3.63
C ARG A 179 1.94 3.69 2.44
N PHE A 180 2.87 3.43 1.54
CA PHE A 180 2.61 2.68 0.32
C PHE A 180 2.51 1.17 0.58
N GLY A 181 1.99 0.42 -0.39
CA GLY A 181 1.69 -1.01 -0.23
C GLY A 181 2.95 -1.89 -0.20
N ALA A 182 3.94 -1.58 -1.02
CA ALA A 182 5.19 -2.34 -1.11
C ALA A 182 6.31 -1.56 -1.81
N PHE A 183 7.52 -2.10 -1.65
CA PHE A 183 8.72 -1.71 -2.40
C PHE A 183 9.22 -2.90 -3.21
N LEU A 184 9.51 -2.70 -4.49
CA LEU A 184 10.14 -3.66 -5.38
C LEU A 184 11.47 -3.11 -5.88
N ASP A 185 12.46 -4.01 -5.98
CA ASP A 185 13.73 -3.67 -6.61
C ASP A 185 13.56 -3.58 -8.13
N ALA A 186 14.10 -2.51 -8.71
CA ALA A 186 13.99 -2.24 -10.14
C ALA A 186 14.58 -3.37 -11.01
N LYS A 187 15.67 -4.01 -10.59
CA LYS A 187 16.30 -5.10 -11.35
C LYS A 187 15.42 -6.33 -11.39
N LEU A 188 14.69 -6.60 -10.30
CA LEU A 188 13.73 -7.71 -10.24
C LEU A 188 12.49 -7.41 -11.08
N TYR A 189 11.97 -6.17 -10.98
CA TYR A 189 10.76 -5.78 -11.71
C TYR A 189 10.98 -5.75 -13.23
N PHE A 190 12.05 -5.13 -13.71
CA PHE A 190 12.35 -5.01 -15.15
C PHE A 190 13.16 -6.19 -15.72
N GLY A 191 13.63 -7.12 -14.87
CA GLY A 191 14.36 -8.32 -15.30
C GLY A 191 13.48 -9.53 -15.60
N THR A 192 12.16 -9.38 -15.47
CA THR A 192 11.14 -10.41 -15.77
C THR A 192 10.65 -10.26 -17.21
#